data_AF-A0A8S9NJ10-F1
#
_entry.id   AF-A0A8S9NJ10-F1
#
_cell.length_a   1.000
_cell.length_b   1.000
_cell.length_c   1.000
_cell.angle_alpha   90.00
_cell.angle_beta   90.00
_cell.angle_gamma   90.00
#
_symmetry.space_group_name_H-M   'P 1'
#
loop_
_entity.id
_entity.type
_entity.pdbx_description
1 polymer ?
#
loop_
_entity_poly.entity_id
_entity_poly.type
_entity_poly.pdbx_seq_one_letter_code
_entity_poly.pdbx_strand_id
1 'polypeptide(L)'
;MKPNFLDMVPWYSGTSADLFKTVFDLLVSVTVFVGRFDMRMLQAAMTKSCDETKREELLYDHLANKEDFWFDFMADTGDGGNSSYAVAKLLAQPNLEVVLGDEYRPLPRGNVLLIGGDLAYPNPSAFTYEKRLFCPFEYALQPPHWYKNDSIAVDKPELPEGVKDLKDYDGPQCFLIPGNHDWFDGLNTFMRYICHKSWLGGWFMPQKKSYFALQLPEGWWVFGLDLALHGDIDVDQFKFFSELAKEKVKEDDAVIIITHEPSWLLDWYWSSDTGKNVRHLICDVLKHRCKLRMAGDLHHYMRHSCAQSDGPAHVQHLLVNGCGGAFLHPTHVFSKFSKFYGSSYVSKAAYPSFHDSSKIALGNILKFRKKNWQFDIIGGIIYFILVFSLFPQVRFKL
;
A
#
# COMPACT_ATOMS: atom_id res chain seq x y z
N MET A 1 25.98 16.56 5.44
CA MET A 1 26.07 15.12 5.78
C MET A 1 25.17 14.36 4.80
N LYS A 2 25.62 13.27 4.18
CA LYS A 2 24.76 12.50 3.25
C LYS A 2 23.69 11.76 4.08
N PRO A 3 22.40 11.78 3.70
CA PRO A 3 21.38 11.03 4.41
C PRO A 3 21.68 9.52 4.39
N ASN A 4 21.24 8.80 5.43
CA ASN A 4 21.49 7.37 5.61
C ASN A 4 20.43 6.46 4.95
N PHE A 5 19.58 7.01 4.09
CA PHE A 5 18.62 6.27 3.26
C PHE A 5 19.13 6.11 1.83
N LEU A 6 18.55 5.16 1.09
CA LEU A 6 19.02 4.79 -0.25
C LEU A 6 18.47 5.71 -1.34
N ASP A 7 19.27 5.89 -2.39
CA ASP A 7 18.80 6.49 -3.64
C ASP A 7 17.77 5.56 -4.35
N MET A 8 17.17 6.07 -5.42
CA MET A 8 16.16 5.36 -6.22
C MET A 8 16.62 3.97 -6.66
N VAL A 9 15.72 2.98 -6.61
CA VAL A 9 16.04 1.61 -7.02
C VAL A 9 16.53 1.62 -8.48
N PRO A 10 17.71 1.07 -8.75
CA PRO A 10 18.28 1.01 -10.09
C PRO A 10 17.67 -0.13 -10.92
N TRP A 11 16.35 -0.12 -11.14
CA TRP A 11 15.61 -1.22 -11.81
C TRP A 11 16.23 -1.68 -13.14
N TYR A 12 16.96 -0.80 -13.84
CA TYR A 12 17.53 -1.05 -15.16
C TYR A 12 19.03 -0.73 -15.28
N SER A 13 19.71 -0.32 -14.21
CA SER A 13 21.11 0.13 -14.29
C SER A 13 22.08 -0.88 -13.67
N GLY A 14 22.74 -1.67 -14.51
CA GLY A 14 24.18 -1.86 -14.37
C GLY A 14 24.72 -3.28 -14.18
N THR A 15 23.95 -4.22 -13.66
CA THR A 15 24.22 -5.64 -13.85
C THR A 15 22.87 -6.31 -13.98
N SER A 16 22.73 -7.21 -14.93
CA SER A 16 21.56 -8.07 -15.00
C SER A 16 21.33 -8.84 -13.69
N ALA A 17 22.29 -8.85 -12.75
CA ALA A 17 22.21 -9.48 -11.43
C ALA A 17 21.14 -8.90 -10.51
N ASP A 18 20.84 -7.59 -10.50
CA ASP A 18 19.78 -7.06 -9.62
C ASP A 18 18.39 -7.40 -10.17
N LEU A 19 18.19 -7.29 -11.49
CA LEU A 19 16.97 -7.76 -12.14
C LEU A 19 16.85 -9.29 -12.05
N PHE A 20 17.93 -10.05 -12.25
CA PHE A 20 17.94 -11.50 -12.11
C PHE A 20 17.74 -11.93 -10.67
N LYS A 21 18.29 -11.20 -9.69
CA LYS A 21 18.06 -11.45 -8.27
C LYS A 21 16.62 -11.13 -7.91
N THR A 22 16.07 -10.00 -8.33
CA THR A 22 14.65 -9.69 -8.12
C THR A 22 13.76 -10.72 -8.81
N VAL A 23 14.05 -11.13 -10.05
CA VAL A 23 13.30 -12.18 -10.77
C VAL A 23 13.49 -13.55 -10.12
N PHE A 24 14.67 -13.87 -9.61
CA PHE A 24 14.97 -15.12 -8.91
C PHE A 24 14.31 -15.15 -7.54
N ASP A 25 14.40 -14.09 -6.75
CA ASP A 25 13.74 -13.91 -5.47
C ASP A 25 12.22 -13.90 -5.66
N LEU A 26 11.71 -13.29 -6.73
CA LEU A 26 10.31 -13.37 -7.14
C LEU A 26 9.92 -14.80 -7.53
N LEU A 27 10.74 -15.51 -8.32
CA LEU A 27 10.49 -16.91 -8.69
C LEU A 27 10.50 -17.83 -7.46
N VAL A 28 11.48 -17.68 -6.57
CA VAL A 28 11.54 -18.40 -5.30
C VAL A 28 10.33 -18.03 -4.45
N SER A 29 9.97 -16.76 -4.36
CA SER A 29 8.79 -16.33 -3.62
C SER A 29 7.50 -16.91 -4.17
N VAL A 30 7.31 -16.87 -5.48
CA VAL A 30 6.12 -17.39 -6.14
C VAL A 30 6.09 -18.93 -6.12
N THR A 31 7.24 -19.60 -6.10
CA THR A 31 7.31 -21.06 -6.14
C THR A 31 7.36 -21.70 -4.75
N VAL A 32 7.89 -20.98 -3.75
CA VAL A 32 8.14 -21.47 -2.39
C VAL A 32 7.22 -20.82 -1.37
N PHE A 33 6.94 -19.51 -1.43
CA PHE A 33 6.14 -18.82 -0.41
C PHE A 33 4.65 -18.76 -0.78
N VAL A 34 4.31 -18.53 -2.05
CA VAL A 34 2.91 -18.59 -2.53
C VAL A 34 2.34 -20.00 -2.30
N GLY A 35 1.38 -20.10 -1.38
CA GLY A 35 0.65 -21.32 -1.05
C GLY A 35 1.34 -22.30 -0.08
N ARG A 36 2.58 -22.07 0.38
CA ARG A 36 3.25 -22.96 1.36
C ARG A 36 3.63 -22.30 2.68
N PHE A 37 3.82 -20.99 2.71
CA PHE A 37 4.19 -20.23 3.91
C PHE A 37 3.43 -18.90 3.97
N ASP A 38 2.21 -18.96 4.48
CA ASP A 38 1.39 -17.79 4.79
C ASP A 38 1.47 -17.53 6.31
N MET A 39 2.09 -16.42 6.71
CA MET A 39 2.24 -16.07 8.13
C MET A 39 0.90 -15.84 8.82
N ARG A 40 -0.14 -15.41 8.11
CA ARG A 40 -1.50 -15.26 8.67
C ARG A 40 -2.05 -16.63 9.05
N MET A 41 -1.88 -17.64 8.20
CA MET A 41 -2.31 -19.02 8.52
C MET A 41 -1.56 -19.58 9.73
N LEU A 42 -0.25 -19.30 9.85
CA LEU A 42 0.54 -19.69 11.03
C LEU A 42 0.03 -19.01 12.30
N GLN A 43 -0.23 -17.70 12.25
CA GLN A 43 -0.82 -16.98 13.37
C GLN A 43 -2.20 -17.52 13.74
N ALA A 44 -3.08 -17.74 12.76
CA ALA A 44 -4.41 -18.31 12.98
C ALA A 44 -4.35 -19.70 13.62
N ALA A 45 -3.38 -20.53 13.23
CA ALA A 45 -3.15 -21.85 13.82
C ALA A 45 -2.64 -21.77 15.27
N MET A 46 -1.78 -20.81 15.60
CA MET A 46 -1.25 -20.61 16.96
C MET A 46 -2.30 -20.03 17.92
N THR A 47 -3.24 -19.24 17.43
CA THR A 47 -4.27 -18.55 18.26
C THR A 47 -5.59 -19.35 18.38
N LYS A 48 -5.58 -20.67 18.13
CA LYS A 48 -6.80 -21.51 18.10
C LYS A 48 -7.57 -21.65 19.45
N SER A 49 -7.17 -20.97 20.51
CA SER A 49 -7.77 -21.16 21.85
C SER A 49 -8.80 -20.11 22.32
N CYS A 50 -8.93 -18.91 21.74
CA CYS A 50 -9.95 -17.92 22.19
C CYS A 50 -10.40 -16.97 21.06
N ASP A 51 -11.69 -17.02 20.67
CA ASP A 51 -12.26 -16.18 19.58
C ASP A 51 -12.53 -14.72 19.98
N GLU A 52 -12.81 -14.41 21.25
CA GLU A 52 -13.06 -13.03 21.72
C GLU A 52 -11.80 -12.16 21.65
N THR A 53 -10.65 -12.67 22.11
CA THR A 53 -9.35 -12.00 22.03
C THR A 53 -8.91 -11.64 20.62
N LYS A 54 -9.34 -12.40 19.59
CA LYS A 54 -8.98 -12.10 18.19
C LYS A 54 -9.60 -10.81 17.68
N ARG A 55 -10.83 -10.49 18.10
CA ARG A 55 -11.52 -9.27 17.67
C ARG A 55 -10.91 -8.03 18.34
N GLU A 56 -10.53 -8.13 19.61
CA GLU A 56 -9.85 -7.06 20.35
C GLU A 56 -8.47 -6.71 19.76
N GLU A 57 -7.78 -7.66 19.11
CA GLU A 57 -6.49 -7.41 18.48
C GLU A 57 -6.58 -6.69 17.11
N LEU A 58 -7.76 -6.69 16.48
CA LEU A 58 -7.97 -6.21 15.11
C LEU A 58 -8.84 -4.95 15.04
N LEU A 59 -9.70 -4.72 16.04
CA LEU A 59 -10.57 -3.56 16.13
C LEU A 59 -9.94 -2.50 17.03
N TYR A 60 -9.85 -1.28 16.52
CA TYR A 60 -9.36 -0.11 17.22
C TYR A 60 -10.44 0.96 17.26
N ASP A 61 -11.05 1.17 18.42
CA ASP A 61 -12.16 2.11 18.62
C ASP A 61 -11.79 3.32 19.51
N HIS A 62 -10.52 3.44 19.91
CA HIS A 62 -10.00 4.52 20.74
C HIS A 62 -10.12 5.91 20.10
N LEU A 63 -10.38 6.00 18.79
CA LEU A 63 -10.56 7.25 18.05
C LEU A 63 -12.03 7.65 17.88
N ALA A 64 -12.99 6.78 18.23
CA ALA A 64 -14.40 6.95 17.87
C ALA A 64 -15.07 8.20 18.46
N ASN A 65 -14.52 8.79 19.53
CA ASN A 65 -15.07 9.94 20.22
C ASN A 65 -14.29 11.26 19.99
N LYS A 66 -13.36 11.31 19.02
CA LYS A 66 -12.66 12.57 18.68
C LYS A 66 -13.60 13.51 17.91
N GLU A 67 -13.59 14.82 18.22
CA GLU A 67 -14.44 15.80 17.54
C GLU A 67 -13.84 16.26 16.20
N ASP A 68 -12.57 16.67 16.19
CA ASP A 68 -11.84 17.07 14.98
C ASP A 68 -10.87 15.97 14.55
N PHE A 69 -11.19 15.25 13.48
CA PHE A 69 -10.40 14.12 13.00
C PHE A 69 -9.89 14.33 11.56
N TRP A 70 -8.58 14.21 11.40
CA TRP A 70 -7.90 14.24 10.12
C TRP A 70 -7.09 12.95 9.95
N PHE A 71 -7.04 12.43 8.73
CA PHE A 71 -6.13 11.35 8.39
C PHE A 71 -5.44 11.66 7.07
N ASP A 72 -4.20 11.19 6.96
CA ASP A 72 -3.42 11.25 5.74
C ASP A 72 -3.38 9.85 5.10
N PHE A 73 -3.27 9.77 3.78
CA PHE A 73 -3.13 8.51 3.06
C PHE A 73 -2.05 8.59 1.99
N MET A 74 -1.17 7.59 1.94
CA MET A 74 -0.22 7.36 0.85
C MET A 74 0.04 5.87 0.64
N ALA A 75 0.59 5.48 -0.50
CA ALA A 75 1.08 4.13 -0.76
C ALA A 75 2.31 4.19 -1.69
N ASP A 76 3.00 3.06 -1.86
CA ASP A 76 4.11 2.91 -2.81
C ASP A 76 5.31 3.80 -2.47
N THR A 77 5.96 3.48 -1.36
CA THR A 77 7.12 4.19 -0.82
C THR A 77 8.37 3.32 -0.84
N GLY A 78 9.52 3.91 -0.58
CA GLY A 78 10.77 3.17 -0.44
C GLY A 78 11.43 2.77 -1.75
N ASP A 79 10.88 3.13 -2.90
CA ASP A 79 11.58 3.01 -4.19
C ASP A 79 12.67 4.09 -4.29
N GLY A 80 12.33 5.37 -4.10
CA GLY A 80 13.28 6.48 -4.05
C GLY A 80 13.41 7.12 -2.67
N GLY A 81 14.60 7.14 -2.07
CA GLY A 81 14.76 7.72 -0.73
C GLY A 81 14.53 9.24 -0.67
N ASN A 82 14.99 10.01 -1.66
CA ASN A 82 14.74 11.46 -1.70
C ASN A 82 13.26 11.79 -1.90
N SER A 83 12.56 11.06 -2.78
CA SER A 83 11.12 11.23 -3.03
C SER A 83 10.29 10.78 -1.84
N SER A 84 10.59 9.60 -1.26
CA SER A 84 9.92 9.10 -0.06
C SER A 84 10.13 10.03 1.13
N TYR A 85 11.35 10.55 1.33
CA TYR A 85 11.64 11.55 2.36
C TYR A 85 10.86 12.86 2.13
N ALA A 86 10.77 13.33 0.89
CA ALA A 86 10.02 14.55 0.59
C ALA A 86 8.54 14.42 0.97
N VAL A 87 7.91 13.29 0.64
CA VAL A 87 6.51 12.99 1.01
C VAL A 87 6.38 12.86 2.52
N ALA A 88 7.21 12.03 3.16
CA ALA A 88 7.21 11.85 4.62
C ALA A 88 7.40 13.17 5.37
N LYS A 89 8.26 14.06 4.86
CA LYS A 89 8.49 15.38 5.45
C LYS A 89 7.25 16.26 5.40
N LEU A 90 6.48 16.23 4.31
CA LEU A 90 5.22 16.97 4.20
C LEU A 90 4.19 16.43 5.18
N LEU A 91 4.05 15.10 5.26
CA LEU A 91 3.16 14.41 6.21
C LEU A 91 3.55 14.65 7.68
N ALA A 92 4.82 14.91 7.96
CA ALA A 92 5.30 15.21 9.32
C ALA A 92 4.94 16.62 9.79
N GLN A 93 4.68 17.57 8.89
CA GLN A 93 4.47 18.97 9.26
C GLN A 93 3.21 19.10 10.13
N PRO A 94 3.23 19.89 11.23
CA PRO A 94 2.03 20.12 12.03
C PRO A 94 0.87 20.73 11.23
N ASN A 95 1.20 21.56 10.25
CA ASN A 95 0.26 22.12 9.28
C ASN A 95 0.92 22.17 7.90
N LEU A 96 0.13 21.95 6.85
CA LEU A 96 0.54 22.08 5.46
C LEU A 96 -0.26 23.20 4.79
N GLU A 97 0.42 24.21 4.27
CA GLU A 97 -0.23 25.25 3.47
C GLU A 97 -0.50 24.71 2.06
N VAL A 98 -1.79 24.55 1.72
CA VAL A 98 -2.23 24.13 0.40
C VAL A 98 -2.89 25.29 -0.33
N VAL A 99 -2.65 25.36 -1.64
CA VAL A 99 -3.30 26.33 -2.52
C VAL A 99 -4.61 25.73 -3.02
N LEU A 100 -5.73 26.33 -2.66
CA LEU A 100 -7.07 25.95 -3.10
C LEU A 100 -7.68 27.13 -3.87
N GLY A 101 -7.55 27.08 -5.20
CA GLY A 101 -7.87 28.24 -6.05
C GLY A 101 -6.79 29.31 -5.89
N ASP A 102 -7.20 30.52 -5.51
CA ASP A 102 -6.29 31.66 -5.26
C ASP A 102 -6.00 31.88 -3.76
N GLU A 103 -6.50 30.99 -2.88
CA GLU A 103 -6.35 31.10 -1.43
C GLU A 103 -5.40 30.03 -0.88
N TYR A 104 -4.57 30.43 0.09
CA TYR A 104 -3.82 29.50 0.93
C TYR A 104 -4.71 29.04 2.09
N ARG A 105 -4.80 27.72 2.29
CA ARG A 105 -5.46 27.13 3.45
C ARG A 105 -4.50 26.24 4.22
N PRO A 106 -4.33 26.44 5.54
CA PRO A 106 -3.59 25.49 6.35
C PRO A 106 -4.45 24.24 6.57
N LEU A 107 -3.89 23.07 6.27
CA LEU A 107 -4.44 21.78 6.67
C LEU A 107 -3.62 21.24 7.84
N PRO A 108 -4.25 20.79 8.93
CA PRO A 108 -3.52 20.18 10.03
C PRO A 108 -2.96 18.81 9.60
N ARG A 109 -1.92 18.36 10.29
CA ARG A 109 -1.45 16.97 10.17
C ARG A 109 -2.56 15.99 10.53
N GLY A 110 -2.64 14.87 9.82
CA GLY A 110 -3.51 13.77 10.21
C GLY A 110 -3.20 13.26 11.62
N ASN A 111 -4.25 12.97 12.39
CA ASN A 111 -4.15 12.19 13.62
C ASN A 111 -3.66 10.77 13.32
N VAL A 112 -4.04 10.25 12.15
CA VAL A 112 -3.66 8.92 11.65
C VAL A 112 -3.07 9.04 10.26
N LEU A 113 -1.90 8.45 10.05
CA LEU A 113 -1.34 8.16 8.74
C LEU A 113 -1.73 6.74 8.33
N LEU A 114 -2.38 6.59 7.18
CA LEU A 114 -2.74 5.32 6.59
C LEU A 114 -1.80 5.02 5.41
N ILE A 115 -1.06 3.92 5.46
CA ILE A 115 -0.15 3.52 4.38
C ILE A 115 -0.71 2.30 3.64
N GLY A 116 -1.01 2.49 2.36
CA GLY A 116 -1.72 1.54 1.50
C GLY A 116 -0.84 0.46 0.86
N GLY A 117 0.23 0.00 1.50
CA GLY A 117 1.08 -1.07 0.97
C GLY A 117 2.28 -0.61 0.15
N ASP A 118 3.07 -1.62 -0.25
CA ASP A 118 4.36 -1.50 -0.92
C ASP A 118 5.32 -0.55 -0.19
N LEU A 119 5.77 -1.04 0.96
CA LEU A 119 6.49 -0.22 1.93
C LEU A 119 7.99 -0.07 1.60
N ALA A 120 8.60 -1.07 0.98
CA ALA A 120 10.01 -1.04 0.64
C ALA A 120 10.36 -1.90 -0.58
N TYR A 121 10.78 -1.25 -1.66
CA TYR A 121 11.23 -1.91 -2.88
C TYR A 121 12.69 -2.38 -2.83
N PRO A 122 13.09 -3.35 -3.69
CA PRO A 122 12.23 -4.15 -4.56
C PRO A 122 11.61 -5.36 -3.85
N ASN A 123 12.08 -5.69 -2.65
CA ASN A 123 11.64 -6.85 -1.90
C ASN A 123 11.77 -6.58 -0.39
N PRO A 124 11.05 -7.35 0.45
CA PRO A 124 11.09 -7.18 1.88
C PRO A 124 12.39 -7.77 2.42
N SER A 125 13.07 -7.00 3.27
CA SER A 125 14.24 -7.42 4.03
C SER A 125 14.48 -6.42 5.15
N ALA A 126 15.24 -6.82 6.18
CA ALA A 126 15.68 -5.90 7.22
C ALA A 126 16.35 -4.64 6.64
N PHE A 127 17.24 -4.81 5.67
CA PHE A 127 17.96 -3.72 5.02
C PHE A 127 17.05 -2.77 4.23
N THR A 128 16.13 -3.31 3.43
CA THR A 128 15.22 -2.48 2.62
C THR A 128 14.25 -1.73 3.51
N TYR A 129 13.62 -2.36 4.49
CA TYR A 129 12.74 -1.68 5.45
C TYR A 129 13.47 -0.58 6.23
N GLU A 130 14.66 -0.86 6.77
CA GLU A 130 15.43 0.13 7.50
C GLU A 130 15.81 1.33 6.64
N LYS A 131 16.37 1.07 5.45
CA LYS A 131 16.98 2.13 4.64
C LYS A 131 16.00 2.85 3.73
N ARG A 132 14.86 2.24 3.40
CA ARG A 132 13.91 2.75 2.42
C ARG A 132 12.59 3.20 3.03
N LEU A 133 12.19 2.63 4.16
CA LEU A 133 10.98 3.04 4.88
C LEU A 133 11.34 3.80 6.17
N PHE A 134 12.02 3.16 7.11
CA PHE A 134 12.24 3.72 8.45
C PHE A 134 13.14 4.96 8.42
N CYS A 135 14.32 4.88 7.81
CA CYS A 135 15.25 6.02 7.76
C CYS A 135 14.62 7.30 7.17
N PRO A 136 13.95 7.29 6.00
CA PRO A 136 13.28 8.50 5.50
C PRO A 136 12.24 9.06 6.47
N PHE A 137 11.42 8.21 7.10
CA PHE A 137 10.38 8.64 8.02
C PHE A 137 10.93 9.15 9.35
N GLU A 138 11.99 8.53 9.89
CA GLU A 138 12.71 9.00 11.08
C GLU A 138 13.37 10.36 10.86
N TYR A 139 13.89 10.62 9.65
CA TYR A 139 14.42 11.94 9.29
C TYR A 139 13.32 12.98 9.13
N ALA A 140 12.10 12.58 8.76
CA ALA A 140 10.96 13.46 8.59
C ALA A 140 10.32 13.84 9.94
N LEU A 141 10.14 12.85 10.81
CA LEU A 141 9.61 12.99 12.16
C LEU A 141 10.37 12.05 13.09
N GLN A 142 11.15 12.62 14.03
CA GLN A 142 12.00 11.80 14.89
C GLN A 142 11.17 10.93 15.85
N PRO A 143 11.60 9.68 16.10
CA PRO A 143 10.98 8.83 17.11
C PRO A 143 11.22 9.40 18.52
N PRO A 144 10.50 8.90 19.54
CA PRO A 144 10.78 9.23 20.92
C PRO A 144 12.24 8.93 21.30
N HIS A 145 12.81 9.73 22.21
CA HIS A 145 14.23 9.66 22.54
C HIS A 145 14.69 8.33 23.16
N TRP A 146 13.76 7.55 23.73
CA TRP A 146 14.01 6.22 24.29
C TRP A 146 13.87 5.09 23.25
N TYR A 147 13.40 5.39 22.05
CA TYR A 147 13.30 4.42 20.97
C TYR A 147 14.68 3.88 20.60
N LYS A 148 14.77 2.56 20.39
CA LYS A 148 15.98 1.90 19.92
C LYS A 148 15.66 1.19 18.62
N ASN A 149 16.57 1.26 17.64
CA ASN A 149 16.35 0.66 16.33
C ASN A 149 16.14 -0.86 16.38
N ASP A 150 16.65 -1.55 17.41
CA ASP A 150 16.45 -3.00 17.57
C ASP A 150 15.30 -3.34 18.53
N SER A 151 14.52 -2.35 19.00
CA SER A 151 13.43 -2.59 19.93
C SER A 151 12.31 -3.40 19.27
N ILE A 152 11.81 -4.36 20.05
CA ILE A 152 10.65 -5.20 19.75
C ILE A 152 9.69 -5.03 20.92
N ALA A 153 8.44 -4.70 20.63
CA ALA A 153 7.39 -4.58 21.62
C ALA A 153 7.07 -5.98 22.16
N VAL A 154 7.21 -6.15 23.48
CA VAL A 154 6.83 -7.41 24.15
C VAL A 154 5.31 -7.52 24.20
N ASP A 155 4.66 -6.45 24.65
CA ASP A 155 3.20 -6.33 24.72
C ASP A 155 2.77 -5.10 23.94
N LYS A 156 2.11 -5.32 22.80
CA LYS A 156 1.63 -4.24 21.93
C LYS A 156 0.17 -3.88 22.27
N PRO A 157 -0.27 -2.62 22.19
CA PRO A 157 0.54 -1.40 22.00
C PRO A 157 1.43 -1.11 23.20
N GLU A 158 2.71 -0.82 22.95
CA GLU A 158 3.66 -0.36 23.98
C GLU A 158 3.48 1.15 24.18
N LEU A 159 2.56 1.51 25.08
CA LEU A 159 2.18 2.89 25.32
C LEU A 159 3.37 3.71 25.89
N PRO A 160 3.51 5.00 25.50
CA PRO A 160 4.48 5.89 26.11
C PRO A 160 4.32 6.01 27.62
N GLU A 161 5.41 6.37 28.32
CA GLU A 161 5.36 6.64 29.75
C GLU A 161 4.33 7.71 30.09
N GLY A 162 3.47 7.44 31.08
CA GLY A 162 2.38 8.34 31.50
C GLY A 162 1.07 8.15 30.73
N VAL A 163 1.05 7.39 29.63
CA VAL A 163 -0.17 7.04 28.90
C VAL A 163 -0.72 5.72 29.42
N LYS A 164 -1.93 5.74 29.98
CA LYS A 164 -2.56 4.54 30.59
C LYS A 164 -3.33 3.70 29.58
N ASP A 165 -3.92 4.36 28.60
CA ASP A 165 -4.78 3.76 27.59
C ASP A 165 -4.50 4.41 26.24
N LEU A 166 -4.69 3.67 25.15
CA LEU A 166 -4.48 4.15 23.79
C LEU A 166 -5.36 5.38 23.46
N LYS A 167 -6.53 5.50 24.09
CA LYS A 167 -7.42 6.68 23.96
C LYS A 167 -6.82 7.96 24.54
N ASP A 168 -5.88 7.84 25.47
CA ASP A 168 -5.23 8.99 26.13
C ASP A 168 -4.01 9.47 25.32
N TYR A 169 -3.63 8.77 24.26
CA TYR A 169 -2.50 9.14 23.39
C TYR A 169 -2.92 10.17 22.33
N ASP A 170 -2.32 11.36 22.38
CA ASP A 170 -2.63 12.46 21.46
C ASP A 170 -1.61 12.65 20.32
N GLY A 171 -0.54 11.86 20.30
CA GLY A 171 0.44 11.92 19.21
C GLY A 171 -0.07 11.31 17.91
N PRO A 172 0.64 11.55 16.78
CA PRO A 172 0.26 10.98 15.50
C PRO A 172 0.43 9.46 15.52
N GLN A 173 -0.52 8.75 14.91
CA GLN A 173 -0.52 7.30 14.80
C GLN A 173 -0.34 6.88 13.34
N CYS A 174 0.09 5.65 13.10
CA CYS A 174 0.21 5.09 11.76
C CYS A 174 -0.34 3.67 11.71
N PHE A 175 -1.15 3.40 10.69
CA PHE A 175 -1.61 2.06 10.33
C PHE A 175 -1.26 1.77 8.88
N LEU A 176 -0.84 0.54 8.61
CA LEU A 176 -0.30 0.11 7.33
C LEU A 176 -0.89 -1.24 6.97
N ILE A 177 -1.19 -1.43 5.69
CA ILE A 177 -1.44 -2.75 5.10
C ILE A 177 -0.23 -3.17 4.25
N PRO A 178 0.02 -4.47 4.05
CA PRO A 178 1.07 -4.92 3.15
C PRO A 178 0.63 -4.84 1.68
N GLY A 179 1.58 -4.52 0.80
CA GLY A 179 1.48 -4.69 -0.64
C GLY A 179 2.11 -6.00 -1.13
N ASN A 180 2.06 -6.25 -2.43
CA ASN A 180 2.69 -7.41 -3.04
C ASN A 180 4.21 -7.43 -2.78
N HIS A 181 4.88 -6.28 -2.76
CA HIS A 181 6.32 -6.21 -2.45
C HIS A 181 6.64 -6.55 -1.00
N ASP A 182 5.68 -6.47 -0.08
CA ASP A 182 5.85 -6.84 1.33
C ASP A 182 5.63 -8.34 1.57
N TRP A 183 5.00 -9.01 0.61
CA TRP A 183 4.64 -10.42 0.69
C TRP A 183 5.68 -11.39 0.11
N PHE A 184 6.73 -10.89 -0.54
CA PHE A 184 7.71 -11.77 -1.20
C PHE A 184 8.54 -12.65 -0.24
N ASP A 185 8.51 -12.39 1.07
CA ASP A 185 9.12 -13.26 2.09
C ASP A 185 8.08 -13.99 2.95
N GLY A 186 6.83 -14.09 2.47
CA GLY A 186 5.72 -14.67 3.23
C GLY A 186 5.25 -13.78 4.38
N LEU A 187 5.38 -12.44 4.24
CA LEU A 187 4.97 -11.40 5.20
C LEU A 187 5.86 -11.30 6.45
N ASN A 188 6.98 -12.02 6.51
CA ASN A 188 7.81 -12.09 7.71
C ASN A 188 8.42 -10.74 8.10
N THR A 189 8.98 -9.99 7.15
CA THR A 189 9.57 -8.67 7.41
C THR A 189 8.50 -7.67 7.86
N PHE A 190 7.33 -7.67 7.21
CA PHE A 190 6.20 -6.83 7.62
C PHE A 190 5.82 -7.09 9.08
N MET A 191 5.64 -8.34 9.48
CA MET A 191 5.30 -8.67 10.88
C MET A 191 6.36 -8.16 11.85
N ARG A 192 7.64 -8.37 11.54
CA ARG A 192 8.75 -7.94 12.39
C ARG A 192 8.83 -6.41 12.52
N TYR A 193 8.68 -5.67 11.43
CA TYR A 193 8.91 -4.23 11.44
C TYR A 193 7.66 -3.41 11.72
N ILE A 194 6.49 -3.88 11.32
CA ILE A 194 5.24 -3.14 11.48
C ILE A 194 4.47 -3.64 12.70
N CYS A 195 4.28 -4.96 12.82
CA CYS A 195 3.46 -5.53 13.88
C CYS A 195 4.22 -5.68 15.20
N HIS A 196 5.56 -5.80 15.19
CA HIS A 196 6.34 -5.93 16.42
C HIS A 196 7.09 -4.65 16.85
N LYS A 197 7.26 -3.65 15.99
CA LYS A 197 7.77 -2.33 16.41
C LYS A 197 6.62 -1.41 16.79
N SER A 198 6.92 -0.44 17.65
CA SER A 198 5.95 0.51 18.18
C SER A 198 5.94 1.86 17.46
N TRP A 199 6.99 2.16 16.67
CA TRP A 199 7.20 3.48 16.08
C TRP A 199 7.76 3.41 14.66
N LEU A 200 7.22 4.21 13.77
CA LEU A 200 7.80 4.57 12.47
C LEU A 200 8.14 6.04 12.56
N GLY A 201 9.42 6.40 12.78
CA GLY A 201 9.74 7.77 13.19
C GLY A 201 8.91 8.18 14.41
N GLY A 202 8.33 9.38 14.40
CA GLY A 202 7.44 9.85 15.47
C GLY A 202 5.98 9.42 15.35
N TRP A 203 5.62 8.55 14.40
CA TRP A 203 4.27 7.97 14.33
C TRP A 203 4.18 6.69 15.16
N PHE A 204 3.21 6.65 16.07
CA PHE A 204 2.95 5.47 16.89
C PHE A 204 2.19 4.40 16.09
N MET A 205 2.68 3.16 16.10
CA MET A 205 2.08 2.04 15.38
C MET A 205 1.48 1.05 16.37
N PRO A 206 0.17 1.11 16.70
CA PRO A 206 -0.45 0.18 17.63
C PRO A 206 -0.86 -1.16 16.99
N GLN A 207 -0.79 -1.28 15.65
CA GLN A 207 -1.30 -2.43 14.91
C GLN A 207 -0.59 -3.76 15.26
N LYS A 208 -1.35 -4.85 15.41
CA LYS A 208 -0.81 -6.19 15.75
C LYS A 208 -0.78 -7.18 14.59
N LYS A 209 -1.58 -6.92 13.56
CA LYS A 209 -1.81 -7.79 12.40
C LYS A 209 -1.65 -6.99 11.11
N SER A 210 -1.68 -7.69 9.98
CA SER A 210 -1.54 -7.10 8.64
C SER A 210 -2.81 -6.46 8.09
N TYR A 211 -3.96 -6.75 8.70
CA TYR A 211 -5.25 -6.14 8.43
C TYR A 211 -5.83 -5.62 9.75
N PHE A 212 -6.74 -4.65 9.68
CA PHE A 212 -7.31 -3.98 10.85
C PHE A 212 -8.64 -3.30 10.52
N ALA A 213 -9.41 -3.00 11.57
CA ALA A 213 -10.56 -2.12 11.51
C ALA A 213 -10.37 -0.95 12.48
N LEU A 214 -10.53 0.29 12.00
CA LEU A 214 -10.59 1.49 12.84
C LEU A 214 -12.02 1.99 12.90
N GLN A 215 -12.52 2.26 14.10
CA GLN A 215 -13.71 3.08 14.29
C GLN A 215 -13.29 4.54 14.43
N LEU A 216 -13.76 5.37 13.51
CA LEU A 216 -13.54 6.80 13.48
C LEU A 216 -14.78 7.53 14.02
N PRO A 217 -14.67 8.84 14.30
CA PRO A 217 -15.81 9.65 14.70
C PRO A 217 -16.95 9.66 13.68
N GLU A 218 -18.14 10.06 14.14
CA GLU A 218 -19.31 10.30 13.29
C GLU A 218 -19.74 9.08 12.45
N GLY A 219 -19.57 7.87 13.00
CA GLY A 219 -19.99 6.63 12.33
C GLY A 219 -19.13 6.24 11.13
N TRP A 220 -17.92 6.76 11.02
CA TRP A 220 -16.96 6.37 10.00
C TRP A 220 -16.11 5.18 10.44
N TRP A 221 -15.74 4.33 9.49
CA TRP A 221 -14.92 3.14 9.71
C TRP A 221 -13.84 3.03 8.63
N VAL A 222 -12.68 2.51 8.99
CA VAL A 222 -11.62 2.14 8.04
C VAL A 222 -11.36 0.65 8.14
N PHE A 223 -11.50 -0.06 7.03
CA PHE A 223 -11.11 -1.46 6.90
C PHE A 223 -9.84 -1.54 6.04
N GLY A 224 -8.71 -1.83 6.69
CA GLY A 224 -7.44 -2.12 6.01
C GLY A 224 -7.36 -3.61 5.69
N LEU A 225 -7.36 -3.97 4.40
CA LEU A 225 -7.41 -5.35 3.93
C LEU A 225 -6.04 -5.82 3.43
N ASP A 226 -5.71 -7.07 3.74
CA ASP A 226 -4.49 -7.72 3.27
C ASP A 226 -4.82 -8.72 2.15
N LEU A 227 -4.52 -8.33 0.90
CA LEU A 227 -4.83 -9.12 -0.29
C LEU A 227 -3.76 -10.19 -0.62
N ALA A 228 -2.63 -10.18 0.08
CA ALA A 228 -1.46 -11.01 -0.25
C ALA A 228 -1.08 -10.96 -1.73
N LEU A 229 -0.49 -12.04 -2.26
CA LEU A 229 -0.14 -12.20 -3.67
C LEU A 229 -1.29 -12.75 -4.53
N HIS A 230 -2.46 -13.00 -3.93
CA HIS A 230 -3.61 -13.61 -4.61
C HIS A 230 -4.65 -12.57 -5.07
N GLY A 231 -4.53 -11.31 -4.64
CA GLY A 231 -5.47 -10.25 -5.02
C GLY A 231 -6.85 -10.39 -4.38
N ASP A 232 -6.96 -11.08 -3.24
CA ASP A 232 -8.22 -11.25 -2.51
C ASP A 232 -7.98 -11.48 -1.01
N ILE A 233 -9.01 -11.25 -0.20
CA ILE A 233 -8.97 -11.56 1.23
C ILE A 233 -9.24 -13.06 1.48
N ASP A 234 -8.60 -13.61 2.49
CA ASP A 234 -8.85 -14.99 2.94
C ASP A 234 -10.19 -15.11 3.71
N VAL A 235 -10.53 -16.35 4.06
CA VAL A 235 -11.80 -16.67 4.74
C VAL A 235 -11.87 -16.07 6.15
N ASP A 236 -10.74 -15.97 6.87
CA ASP A 236 -10.70 -15.44 8.23
C ASP A 236 -10.92 -13.93 8.23
N GLN A 237 -10.26 -13.20 7.33
CA GLN A 237 -10.51 -11.79 7.08
C GLN A 237 -11.96 -11.56 6.66
N PHE A 238 -12.46 -12.33 5.69
CA PHE A 238 -13.85 -12.20 5.23
C PHE A 238 -14.84 -12.41 6.37
N LYS A 239 -14.64 -13.44 7.21
CA LYS A 239 -15.45 -13.70 8.39
C LYS A 239 -15.40 -12.53 9.37
N PHE A 240 -14.20 -12.07 9.73
CA PHE A 240 -13.99 -10.97 10.67
C PHE A 240 -14.72 -9.69 10.23
N PHE A 241 -14.46 -9.20 9.01
CA PHE A 241 -15.09 -7.98 8.52
C PHE A 241 -16.59 -8.14 8.31
N SER A 242 -17.06 -9.33 7.91
CA SER A 242 -18.49 -9.58 7.73
C SER A 242 -19.25 -9.59 9.05
N GLU A 243 -18.68 -10.18 10.09
CA GLU A 243 -19.26 -10.17 11.44
C GLU A 243 -19.23 -8.76 12.03
N LEU A 244 -18.09 -8.06 11.94
CA LEU A 244 -17.96 -6.67 12.39
C LEU A 244 -18.99 -5.75 11.72
N ALA A 245 -19.16 -5.90 10.39
CA ALA A 245 -20.10 -5.11 9.62
C ALA A 245 -21.59 -5.41 9.92
N LYS A 246 -21.90 -6.59 10.48
CA LYS A 246 -23.26 -6.98 10.89
C LYS A 246 -23.56 -6.60 12.33
N GLU A 247 -22.54 -6.64 13.20
CA GLU A 247 -22.71 -6.47 14.64
C GLU A 247 -22.49 -5.02 15.12
N LYS A 248 -21.53 -4.29 14.54
CA LYS A 248 -21.12 -2.96 15.03
C LYS A 248 -21.32 -1.82 14.04
N VAL A 249 -21.12 -2.05 12.74
CA VAL A 249 -21.33 -1.02 11.72
C VAL A 249 -22.83 -0.86 11.47
N LYS A 250 -23.38 0.31 11.80
CA LYS A 250 -24.81 0.59 11.65
C LYS A 250 -25.21 0.75 10.18
N GLU A 251 -26.50 0.88 9.90
CA GLU A 251 -27.01 1.05 8.53
C GLU A 251 -26.60 2.39 7.91
N ASP A 252 -26.54 3.46 8.71
CA ASP A 252 -26.17 4.82 8.29
C ASP A 252 -24.66 5.10 8.39
N ASP A 253 -23.88 4.18 8.96
CA ASP A 253 -22.42 4.30 9.08
C ASP A 253 -21.74 4.24 7.69
N ALA A 254 -20.56 4.86 7.61
CA ALA A 254 -19.76 4.94 6.40
C ALA A 254 -18.46 4.14 6.56
N VAL A 255 -18.11 3.36 5.53
CA VAL A 255 -16.89 2.53 5.51
C VAL A 255 -15.95 3.00 4.41
N ILE A 256 -14.68 3.15 4.79
CA ILE A 256 -13.54 3.34 3.90
C ILE A 256 -12.81 2.00 3.81
N ILE A 257 -12.62 1.49 2.59
CA ILE A 257 -11.83 0.28 2.35
C ILE A 257 -10.48 0.67 1.81
N ILE A 258 -9.42 0.10 2.38
CA ILE A 258 -8.05 0.25 1.91
C ILE A 258 -7.56 -1.12 1.44
N THR A 259 -7.12 -1.18 0.19
CA THR A 259 -6.45 -2.33 -0.42
C THR A 259 -5.16 -1.85 -1.04
N HIS A 260 -4.09 -2.67 -1.10
CA HIS A 260 -2.87 -2.17 -1.73
C HIS A 260 -3.04 -1.98 -3.24
N GLU A 261 -3.82 -2.85 -3.87
CA GLU A 261 -4.03 -2.86 -5.31
C GLU A 261 -5.41 -2.26 -5.71
N PRO A 262 -5.49 -1.40 -6.75
CA PRO A 262 -6.72 -0.85 -7.27
C PRO A 262 -7.38 -1.81 -8.27
N SER A 263 -7.87 -2.95 -7.77
CA SER A 263 -8.39 -4.02 -8.64
C SER A 263 -9.48 -3.54 -9.62
N TRP A 264 -10.25 -2.48 -9.28
CA TRP A 264 -11.23 -1.91 -10.20
C TRP A 264 -10.64 -1.32 -11.49
N LEU A 265 -9.42 -0.78 -11.45
CA LEU A 265 -8.71 -0.29 -12.64
C LEU A 265 -7.95 -1.41 -13.34
N LEU A 266 -7.24 -2.24 -12.58
CA LEU A 266 -6.42 -3.31 -13.14
C LEU A 266 -7.28 -4.38 -13.81
N ASP A 267 -8.37 -4.80 -13.17
CA ASP A 267 -9.30 -5.76 -13.75
C ASP A 267 -9.96 -5.22 -15.02
N TRP A 268 -10.31 -3.94 -15.02
CA TRP A 268 -10.82 -3.29 -16.22
C TRP A 268 -9.79 -3.25 -17.35
N TYR A 269 -8.53 -2.92 -17.03
CA TYR A 269 -7.46 -2.79 -18.01
C TYR A 269 -7.04 -4.15 -18.60
N TRP A 270 -6.92 -5.18 -17.75
CA TRP A 270 -6.50 -6.52 -18.14
C TRP A 270 -7.65 -7.46 -18.51
N SER A 271 -8.90 -7.00 -18.39
CA SER A 271 -10.10 -7.82 -18.59
C SER A 271 -10.15 -9.05 -17.68
N SER A 272 -9.77 -8.88 -16.41
CA SER A 272 -9.83 -9.89 -15.35
C SER A 272 -11.01 -9.66 -14.39
N ASP A 273 -11.22 -10.59 -13.45
CA ASP A 273 -12.20 -10.49 -12.36
C ASP A 273 -11.58 -11.10 -11.10
N THR A 274 -10.85 -10.28 -10.35
CA THR A 274 -10.17 -10.64 -9.10
C THR A 274 -10.96 -10.13 -7.89
N GLY A 275 -10.48 -10.42 -6.66
CA GLY A 275 -11.11 -9.88 -5.44
C GLY A 275 -12.56 -10.32 -5.23
N LYS A 276 -12.88 -11.60 -5.38
CA LYS A 276 -14.26 -12.13 -5.25
C LYS A 276 -14.81 -11.97 -3.84
N ASN A 277 -14.00 -12.23 -2.82
CA ASN A 277 -14.40 -12.07 -1.42
C ASN A 277 -14.50 -10.59 -1.06
N VAL A 278 -13.59 -9.74 -1.55
CA VAL A 278 -13.70 -8.29 -1.42
C VAL A 278 -14.99 -7.77 -2.08
N ARG A 279 -15.32 -8.24 -3.29
CA ARG A 279 -16.59 -7.91 -3.96
C ARG A 279 -17.79 -8.33 -3.12
N HIS A 280 -17.78 -9.54 -2.56
CA HIS A 280 -18.86 -10.03 -1.71
C HIS A 280 -19.01 -9.19 -0.43
N LEU A 281 -17.89 -8.83 0.21
CA LEU A 281 -17.88 -7.96 1.39
C LEU A 281 -18.48 -6.58 1.06
N ILE A 282 -18.13 -6.00 -0.09
CA ILE A 282 -18.63 -4.67 -0.50
C ILE A 282 -20.09 -4.75 -0.92
N CYS A 283 -20.42 -5.58 -1.91
CA CYS A 283 -21.72 -5.53 -2.57
C CYS A 283 -22.83 -6.17 -1.73
N ASP A 284 -22.53 -7.27 -1.03
CA ASP A 284 -23.56 -8.07 -0.35
C ASP A 284 -23.63 -7.76 1.15
N VAL A 285 -22.49 -7.54 1.80
CA VAL A 285 -22.44 -7.27 3.25
C VAL A 285 -22.55 -5.77 3.56
N LEU A 286 -21.68 -4.95 3.00
CA LEU A 286 -21.68 -3.50 3.22
C LEU A 286 -22.78 -2.79 2.42
N LYS A 287 -23.15 -3.35 1.26
CA LYS A 287 -24.14 -2.81 0.33
C LYS A 287 -23.79 -1.40 -0.14
N HIS A 288 -24.33 -0.37 0.50
CA HIS A 288 -24.18 1.05 0.14
C HIS A 288 -23.34 1.84 1.17
N ARG A 289 -22.82 1.15 2.19
CA ARG A 289 -22.05 1.76 3.29
C ARG A 289 -20.61 2.05 2.92
N CYS A 290 -20.05 1.40 1.89
CA CYS A 290 -18.72 1.73 1.40
C CYS A 290 -18.75 3.08 0.67
N LYS A 291 -18.20 4.14 1.27
CA LYS A 291 -18.18 5.48 0.67
C LYS A 291 -16.91 5.74 -0.11
N LEU A 292 -15.79 5.14 0.29
CA LEU A 292 -14.50 5.36 -0.34
C LEU A 292 -13.71 4.05 -0.38
N ARG A 293 -13.18 3.71 -1.55
CA ARG A 293 -12.18 2.66 -1.69
C ARG A 293 -10.86 3.29 -2.14
N MET A 294 -9.80 3.05 -1.38
CA MET A 294 -8.47 3.62 -1.59
C MET A 294 -7.44 2.52 -1.87
N ALA A 295 -6.50 2.81 -2.76
CA ALA A 295 -5.40 1.90 -3.06
C ALA A 295 -4.11 2.60 -3.55
N GLY A 296 -3.02 1.83 -3.59
CA GLY A 296 -1.71 2.15 -4.15
C GLY A 296 -1.46 1.38 -5.45
N ASP A 297 -0.29 0.71 -5.56
CA ASP A 297 0.28 -0.12 -6.64
C ASP A 297 0.48 0.63 -7.98
N LEU A 298 -0.53 1.39 -8.38
CA LEU A 298 -0.42 2.38 -9.42
C LEU A 298 0.19 3.66 -8.84
N HIS A 299 1.46 3.89 -9.15
CA HIS A 299 2.27 5.03 -8.70
C HIS A 299 1.86 6.37 -9.33
N HIS A 300 0.60 6.76 -9.13
CA HIS A 300 0.01 8.02 -9.54
C HIS A 300 -1.14 8.35 -8.61
N TYR A 301 -1.69 9.56 -8.76
CA TYR A 301 -2.94 9.93 -8.12
C TYR A 301 -4.07 9.85 -9.13
N MET A 302 -5.19 9.24 -8.76
CA MET A 302 -6.39 9.21 -9.58
C MET A 302 -7.65 9.09 -8.73
N ARG A 303 -8.60 10.01 -8.91
CA ARG A 303 -9.88 10.01 -8.21
C ARG A 303 -11.03 9.88 -9.19
N HIS A 304 -11.84 8.86 -9.00
CA HIS A 304 -13.14 8.72 -9.63
C HIS A 304 -14.26 8.92 -8.63
N SER A 305 -15.38 9.43 -9.11
CA SER A 305 -16.60 9.51 -8.30
C SER A 305 -17.75 8.97 -9.13
N CYS A 306 -18.68 8.29 -8.47
CA CYS A 306 -19.87 7.81 -9.12
C CYS A 306 -20.59 9.01 -9.79
N ALA A 307 -20.95 8.86 -11.07
CA ALA A 307 -21.92 9.74 -11.70
C ALA A 307 -23.28 9.55 -11.00
N GLN A 308 -24.17 10.55 -11.05
CA GLN A 308 -25.56 10.33 -10.61
C GLN A 308 -26.10 9.05 -11.29
N SER A 309 -26.35 8.04 -10.48
CA SER A 309 -26.82 6.72 -10.89
C SER A 309 -28.33 6.63 -10.67
N ASP A 310 -28.99 5.71 -11.38
CA ASP A 310 -30.41 5.39 -11.19
C ASP A 310 -30.71 4.70 -9.83
N GLY A 311 -29.71 4.59 -8.94
CA GLY A 311 -29.80 3.99 -7.60
C GLY A 311 -28.51 4.22 -6.78
N PRO A 312 -28.47 3.85 -5.48
CA PRO A 312 -27.30 4.06 -4.65
C PRO A 312 -26.12 3.18 -5.09
N ALA A 313 -24.96 3.80 -5.32
CA ALA A 313 -23.74 3.08 -5.71
C ALA A 313 -23.20 2.24 -4.54
N HIS A 314 -22.62 1.08 -4.86
CA HIS A 314 -21.94 0.25 -3.86
C HIS A 314 -20.69 0.92 -3.29
N VAL A 315 -20.03 1.75 -4.10
CA VAL A 315 -18.89 2.57 -3.69
C VAL A 315 -19.09 3.98 -4.25
N GLN A 316 -18.99 5.02 -3.42
CA GLN A 316 -19.23 6.38 -3.89
C GLN A 316 -18.00 6.97 -4.60
N HIS A 317 -16.81 6.73 -4.05
CA HIS A 317 -15.54 7.27 -4.53
C HIS A 317 -14.48 6.17 -4.64
N LEU A 318 -13.71 6.21 -5.72
CA LEU A 318 -12.55 5.34 -5.94
C LEU A 318 -11.30 6.21 -6.01
N LEU A 319 -10.31 5.90 -5.20
CA LEU A 319 -9.09 6.69 -5.07
C LEU A 319 -7.86 5.79 -5.23
N VAL A 320 -6.97 6.18 -6.12
CA VAL A 320 -5.61 5.65 -6.22
C VAL A 320 -4.67 6.76 -5.75
N ASN A 321 -3.77 6.44 -4.83
CA ASN A 321 -2.72 7.36 -4.38
C ASN A 321 -1.41 6.62 -4.09
N GLY A 322 -0.75 6.14 -5.15
CA GLY A 322 0.60 5.56 -5.08
C GLY A 322 1.73 6.59 -5.14
N CYS A 323 1.50 7.78 -4.59
CA CYS A 323 2.46 8.89 -4.65
C CYS A 323 3.41 8.93 -3.44
N GLY A 324 3.69 7.79 -2.82
CA GLY A 324 4.55 7.67 -1.63
C GLY A 324 6.04 7.84 -1.88
N GLY A 325 6.47 7.87 -3.14
CA GLY A 325 7.86 8.13 -3.51
C GLY A 325 8.40 7.22 -4.61
N ALA A 326 7.59 6.30 -5.13
CA ALA A 326 7.94 5.46 -6.26
C ALA A 326 7.91 6.16 -7.62
N PHE A 327 8.57 5.52 -8.60
CA PHE A 327 8.59 5.98 -9.98
C PHE A 327 7.17 6.06 -10.56
N LEU A 328 6.94 7.02 -11.45
CA LEU A 328 5.59 7.39 -11.88
C LEU A 328 4.97 6.41 -12.89
N HIS A 329 3.75 5.91 -12.62
CA HIS A 329 2.93 5.13 -13.55
C HIS A 329 2.05 6.03 -14.46
N PRO A 330 1.71 5.58 -15.69
CA PRO A 330 0.89 6.36 -16.60
C PRO A 330 -0.57 6.44 -16.13
N THR A 331 -1.19 7.60 -16.25
CA THR A 331 -2.64 7.80 -15.99
C THR A 331 -3.46 7.70 -17.27
N HIS A 332 -2.92 8.10 -18.42
CA HIS A 332 -3.66 8.19 -19.70
C HIS A 332 -4.22 6.86 -20.22
N VAL A 333 -3.60 5.74 -19.83
CA VAL A 333 -4.05 4.38 -20.19
C VAL A 333 -5.40 4.02 -19.55
N PHE A 334 -5.72 4.66 -18.42
CA PHE A 334 -6.98 4.46 -17.69
C PHE A 334 -8.06 5.50 -18.03
N SER A 335 -7.82 6.38 -19.00
CA SER A 335 -8.73 7.49 -19.36
C SER A 335 -10.14 7.05 -19.80
N LYS A 336 -10.30 5.79 -20.22
CA LYS A 336 -11.58 5.21 -20.64
C LYS A 336 -12.30 4.41 -19.57
N PHE A 337 -11.73 4.30 -18.35
CA PHE A 337 -12.40 3.65 -17.24
C PHE A 337 -13.66 4.44 -16.86
N SER A 338 -14.81 3.76 -16.81
CA SER A 338 -16.09 4.44 -16.59
C SER A 338 -17.15 3.62 -15.85
N LYS A 339 -16.89 2.34 -15.54
CA LYS A 339 -17.89 1.46 -14.91
C LYS A 339 -17.24 0.56 -13.87
N PHE A 340 -17.93 0.40 -12.75
CA PHE A 340 -17.52 -0.53 -11.69
C PHE A 340 -18.75 -0.93 -10.86
N TYR A 341 -18.89 -2.23 -10.57
CA TYR A 341 -20.04 -2.82 -9.87
C TYR A 341 -21.40 -2.26 -10.32
N GLY A 342 -21.62 -2.22 -11.64
CA GLY A 342 -22.86 -1.74 -12.26
C GLY A 342 -23.05 -0.21 -12.27
N SER A 343 -22.24 0.55 -11.53
CA SER A 343 -22.33 2.02 -11.45
C SER A 343 -21.38 2.70 -12.44
N SER A 344 -21.75 3.88 -12.92
CA SER A 344 -20.93 4.69 -13.83
C SER A 344 -20.06 5.68 -13.05
N TYR A 345 -18.82 5.88 -13.48
CA TYR A 345 -17.83 6.72 -12.78
C TYR A 345 -17.26 7.77 -13.72
N VAL A 346 -16.96 8.94 -13.14
CA VAL A 346 -16.28 10.04 -13.82
C VAL A 346 -14.95 10.29 -13.14
N SER A 347 -13.88 10.36 -13.91
CA SER A 347 -12.57 10.81 -13.43
C SER A 347 -12.64 12.28 -13.06
N LYS A 348 -12.42 12.59 -11.77
CA LYS A 348 -12.51 13.95 -11.22
C LYS A 348 -11.15 14.64 -11.16
N ALA A 349 -10.09 13.86 -10.95
CA ALA A 349 -8.73 14.37 -10.88
C ALA A 349 -7.74 13.23 -11.15
N ALA A 350 -6.62 13.56 -11.79
CA ALA A 350 -5.50 12.65 -11.99
C ALA A 350 -4.19 13.44 -11.97
N TYR A 351 -3.16 12.90 -11.32
CA TYR A 351 -1.81 13.44 -11.37
C TYR A 351 -0.81 12.31 -11.71
N PRO A 352 -0.05 12.44 -12.80
CA PRO A 352 -0.11 13.51 -13.80
C PRO A 352 -1.46 13.52 -14.55
N SER A 353 -1.80 14.68 -15.14
CA SER A 353 -2.97 14.76 -16.03
C SER A 353 -2.84 13.77 -17.19
N PHE A 354 -3.94 13.32 -17.80
CA PHE A 354 -3.87 12.36 -18.92
C PHE A 354 -3.01 12.87 -20.09
N HIS A 355 -3.12 14.16 -20.39
CA HIS A 355 -2.33 14.79 -21.43
C HIS A 355 -0.84 14.82 -21.08
N ASP A 356 -0.48 15.21 -19.85
CA ASP A 356 0.93 15.26 -19.43
C ASP A 356 1.52 13.86 -19.32
N SER A 357 0.73 12.90 -18.82
CA SER A 357 1.11 11.49 -18.78
C SER A 357 1.45 10.94 -20.17
N SER A 358 0.62 11.23 -21.17
CA SER A 358 0.86 10.81 -22.55
C SER A 358 2.12 11.48 -23.14
N LYS A 359 2.33 12.77 -22.87
CA LYS A 359 3.55 13.50 -23.28
C LYS A 359 4.82 12.94 -22.64
N ILE A 360 4.78 12.63 -21.34
CA ILE A 360 5.90 12.01 -20.63
C ILE A 360 6.20 10.64 -21.23
N ALA A 361 5.18 9.82 -21.45
CA ALA A 361 5.32 8.48 -22.02
C ALA A 361 5.95 8.49 -23.43
N LEU A 362 5.57 9.43 -24.30
CA LEU A 362 6.16 9.56 -25.64
C LEU A 362 7.67 9.84 -25.57
N GLY A 363 8.10 10.63 -24.58
CA GLY A 363 9.52 10.91 -24.34
C GLY A 363 10.33 9.69 -23.87
N ASN A 364 9.68 8.67 -23.31
CA ASN A 364 10.37 7.49 -22.80
C ASN A 364 11.00 6.63 -23.91
N ILE A 365 10.43 6.61 -25.12
CA ILE A 365 10.98 5.81 -26.24
C ILE A 365 12.46 6.13 -26.50
N LEU A 366 12.83 7.42 -26.44
CA LEU A 366 14.21 7.86 -26.66
C LEU A 366 14.99 7.98 -25.35
N LYS A 367 14.37 8.51 -24.28
CA LYS A 367 15.04 8.74 -23.00
C LYS A 367 15.40 7.44 -22.28
N PHE A 368 14.55 6.42 -22.36
CA PHE A 368 14.78 5.13 -21.72
C PHE A 368 16.03 4.48 -22.30
N ARG A 369 16.11 4.34 -23.64
CA ARG A 369 17.27 3.75 -24.31
C ARG A 369 18.56 4.52 -24.03
N LYS A 370 18.49 5.86 -24.00
CA LYS A 370 19.64 6.71 -23.66
C LYS A 370 20.13 6.49 -22.23
N LYS A 371 19.22 6.38 -21.25
CA LYS A 371 19.59 6.19 -19.83
C LYS A 371 20.00 4.75 -19.53
N ASN A 372 19.37 3.77 -20.16
CA ASN A 372 19.51 2.34 -19.87
C ASN A 372 20.21 1.58 -21.01
N TRP A 373 21.14 2.20 -21.73
CA TRP A 373 21.80 1.58 -22.90
C TRP A 373 22.50 0.25 -22.59
N GLN A 374 22.97 0.07 -21.35
CA GLN A 374 23.56 -1.19 -20.88
C GLN A 374 22.55 -2.34 -20.88
N PHE A 375 21.29 -2.06 -20.52
CA PHE A 375 20.21 -3.03 -20.57
C PHE A 375 19.95 -3.50 -22.01
N ASP A 376 19.91 -2.57 -22.98
CA ASP A 376 19.75 -2.91 -24.40
C ASP A 376 20.88 -3.83 -24.91
N ILE A 377 22.13 -3.57 -24.54
CA ILE A 377 23.28 -4.39 -24.97
C ILE A 377 23.28 -5.76 -24.30
N ILE A 378 23.18 -5.80 -22.97
CA ILE A 378 23.23 -7.07 -22.22
C ILE A 378 22.02 -7.94 -22.56
N GLY A 379 20.83 -7.36 -22.55
CA GLY A 379 19.59 -8.03 -22.94
C GLY A 379 19.64 -8.53 -24.38
N GLY A 380 20.19 -7.74 -25.30
CA GLY A 380 20.41 -8.14 -26.70
C GLY A 380 21.35 -9.33 -26.84
N ILE A 381 22.47 -9.36 -26.11
CA ILE A 381 23.40 -10.49 -26.09
C ILE A 381 22.74 -11.75 -25.53
N ILE A 382 22.03 -11.64 -24.41
CA ILE A 382 21.33 -12.78 -23.80
C ILE A 382 20.25 -13.33 -24.75
N TYR A 383 19.44 -12.45 -25.33
CA TYR A 383 18.44 -12.81 -26.31
C TYR A 383 19.07 -13.51 -27.53
N PHE A 384 20.17 -12.98 -28.05
CA PHE A 384 20.92 -13.59 -29.13
C PHE A 384 21.40 -14.99 -28.76
N ILE A 385 21.99 -15.20 -27.57
CA ILE A 385 22.45 -16.51 -27.11
C ILE A 385 21.28 -17.49 -26.98
N LEU A 386 20.16 -17.08 -26.39
CA LEU A 386 18.97 -17.92 -26.25
C LEU A 386 18.42 -18.35 -27.62
N VAL A 387 18.25 -17.41 -28.53
CA VAL A 387 17.78 -17.70 -29.89
C VAL A 387 18.80 -18.55 -30.65
N PHE A 388 20.09 -18.26 -30.52
CA PHE A 388 21.17 -19.05 -31.13
C PHE A 388 21.18 -20.50 -30.62
N SER A 389 20.92 -20.71 -29.33
CA SER A 389 20.83 -22.04 -28.74
C SER A 389 19.64 -22.87 -29.24
N LEU A 390 18.59 -22.21 -29.75
CA LEU A 390 17.40 -22.83 -30.32
C LEU A 390 17.53 -23.10 -31.83
N PHE A 391 18.54 -22.55 -32.51
CA PHE A 391 18.78 -22.87 -33.91
C PHE A 391 19.42 -24.27 -34.03
N PRO A 392 18.88 -25.15 -34.90
CA PRO A 392 19.50 -26.44 -35.16
C PRO A 392 20.89 -26.22 -35.75
N GLN A 393 21.92 -26.69 -35.03
CA GLN A 393 23.30 -26.64 -35.51
C GLN A 393 23.45 -27.64 -36.67
N VAL A 394 23.31 -27.15 -37.91
CA VAL A 394 23.57 -27.95 -39.11
C VAL A 394 25.06 -28.23 -39.17
N ARG A 395 25.49 -29.45 -38.80
CA ARG A 395 26.82 -29.93 -39.12
C ARG A 395 26.87 -30.23 -40.61
N PHE A 396 27.58 -29.40 -41.37
CA PHE A 396 28.04 -29.80 -42.70
C PHE A 396 29.00 -30.98 -42.51
N LYS A 397 28.57 -32.17 -42.93
CA LYS A 397 29.50 -33.27 -43.19
C LYS A 397 30.26 -32.90 -44.46
N LEU A 398 31.51 -32.50 -44.29
CA LEU A 398 32.49 -32.38 -45.37
C LEU A 398 32.84 -33.76 -45.92
#